data_AF-A0A2E6IR62-F1
#
_entry.id   AF-A0A2E6IR62-F1
#
_cell.length_a   1.000
_cell.length_b   1.000
_cell.length_c   1.000
_cell.angle_alpha   90.00
_cell.angle_beta   90.00
_cell.angle_gamma   90.00
#
_symmetry.space_group_name_H-M   'P 1'
#
loop_
_entity.id
_entity.type
_entity.pdbx_description
1 polymer ?
#
loop_
_entity_poly.entity_id
_entity_poly.type
_entity_poly.pdbx_seq_one_letter_code
_entity_poly.pdbx_strand_id
1 'polypeptide(L)'
;MTPAPIVPFGGFAGFAFLTRTFERQTALFNAEPALRRDTGHFAQTIAQIRSAEALVADRRLLRVALGAFGLQEDLDSRAFVRAILEQGTEAPTALANRLSDDRYRRFADAFGFADPAGPRTADPGFAARIVDQYRRRAFEAAVGEQDASLRLALNAGRELAALATEEGSDTALWFRILGTPPLRRVFEAALGLPASFAQIDLDLQLAEIRSRAARQLDIASPRELAADAPREALVRRFLLRDQVAQSAVLSSQSIALSLLQAGR
;
A
#
# COMPACT_ATOMS: atom_id res chain seq x y z
N MET A 1 12.52 18.90 -14.39
CA MET A 1 12.94 17.57 -13.91
C MET A 1 12.48 17.43 -12.47
N THR A 2 11.71 16.40 -12.18
CA THR A 2 11.17 16.11 -10.84
C THR A 2 12.30 15.55 -9.98
N PRO A 3 12.60 16.09 -8.78
CA PRO A 3 13.61 15.50 -7.91
C PRO A 3 13.11 14.16 -7.36
N ALA A 4 13.50 13.08 -8.02
CA ALA A 4 13.20 11.73 -7.55
C ALA A 4 13.87 11.49 -6.18
N PRO A 5 13.26 10.64 -5.32
CA PRO A 5 13.91 10.17 -4.11
C PRO A 5 15.31 9.62 -4.42
N ILE A 6 16.27 9.76 -3.53
CA ILE A 6 17.62 9.24 -3.72
C ILE A 6 17.69 7.85 -3.09
N VAL A 7 17.90 6.83 -3.93
CA VAL A 7 18.04 5.43 -3.54
C VAL A 7 19.39 4.90 -4.05
N PRO A 8 20.49 5.05 -3.30
CA PRO A 8 21.82 4.70 -3.79
C PRO A 8 22.09 3.19 -3.81
N PHE A 9 21.32 2.41 -3.04
CA PHE A 9 21.47 0.97 -2.89
C PHE A 9 20.09 0.31 -2.89
N GLY A 10 20.00 -0.94 -3.35
CA GLY A 10 18.80 -1.77 -3.19
C GLY A 10 18.75 -2.52 -1.85
N GLY A 11 17.64 -3.21 -1.61
CA GLY A 11 17.43 -4.10 -0.46
C GLY A 11 17.59 -3.43 0.91
N PHE A 12 18.05 -4.17 1.92
CA PHE A 12 18.04 -3.67 3.31
C PHE A 12 18.93 -2.45 3.55
N ALA A 13 20.09 -2.37 2.88
CA ALA A 13 20.96 -1.19 2.97
C ALA A 13 20.29 0.06 2.37
N GLY A 14 19.60 -0.10 1.24
CA GLY A 14 18.77 0.93 0.63
C GLY A 14 17.65 1.41 1.54
N PHE A 15 16.94 0.46 2.15
CA PHE A 15 15.89 0.75 3.12
C PHE A 15 16.41 1.52 4.34
N ALA A 16 17.52 1.08 4.94
CA ALA A 16 18.12 1.78 6.08
C ALA A 16 18.62 3.19 5.73
N PHE A 17 19.10 3.40 4.50
CA PHE A 17 19.43 4.74 4.01
C PHE A 17 18.17 5.61 3.84
N LEU A 18 17.11 5.06 3.24
CA LEU A 18 15.84 5.74 3.07
C LEU A 18 15.22 6.12 4.42
N THR A 19 15.18 5.22 5.39
CA THR A 19 14.64 5.50 6.73
C THR A 19 15.39 6.64 7.41
N ARG A 20 16.73 6.66 7.35
CA ARG A 20 17.55 7.73 7.94
C ARG A 20 17.39 9.09 7.23
N THR A 21 17.04 9.08 5.95
CA THR A 21 16.92 10.30 5.13
C THR A 21 15.45 10.67 4.86
N PHE A 22 14.50 9.92 5.42
CA PHE A 22 13.09 9.96 5.06
C PHE A 22 12.49 11.36 5.18
N GLU A 23 12.72 12.03 6.32
CA GLU A 23 12.20 13.37 6.59
C GLU A 23 12.69 14.39 5.56
N ARG A 24 13.99 14.40 5.29
CA ARG A 24 14.61 15.34 4.35
C ARG A 24 14.11 15.08 2.93
N GLN A 25 14.11 13.83 2.49
CA GLN A 25 13.67 13.47 1.14
C GLN A 25 12.18 13.77 0.94
N THR A 26 11.35 13.46 1.93
CA THR A 26 9.91 13.72 1.88
C THR A 26 9.61 15.22 1.90
N ALA A 27 10.36 16.03 2.65
CA ALA A 27 10.21 17.48 2.64
C ALA A 27 10.51 18.10 1.25
N LEU A 28 11.58 17.65 0.61
CA LEU A 28 11.94 18.08 -0.74
C LEU A 28 10.90 17.64 -1.78
N PHE A 29 10.49 16.37 -1.73
CA PHE A 29 9.46 15.82 -2.60
C PHE A 29 8.11 16.57 -2.43
N ASN A 30 7.73 16.88 -1.20
CA ASN A 30 6.49 17.60 -0.92
C ASN A 30 6.49 19.06 -1.38
N ALA A 31 7.67 19.65 -1.61
CA ALA A 31 7.82 21.00 -2.15
C ALA A 31 7.60 21.07 -3.66
N GLU A 32 7.48 19.93 -4.35
CA GLU A 32 7.32 19.88 -5.80
C GLU A 32 6.09 20.65 -6.30
N PRO A 33 6.23 21.47 -7.36
CA PRO A 33 5.12 22.26 -7.86
C PRO A 33 3.88 21.44 -8.26
N ALA A 34 4.07 20.25 -8.85
CA ALA A 34 2.95 19.40 -9.24
C ALA A 34 2.18 18.88 -8.03
N LEU A 35 2.89 18.30 -7.05
CA LEU A 35 2.27 17.79 -5.83
C LEU A 35 1.61 18.91 -5.01
N ARG A 36 2.25 20.08 -4.92
CA ARG A 36 1.68 21.27 -4.26
C ARG A 36 0.40 21.76 -4.94
N ARG A 37 0.36 21.79 -6.28
CA ARG A 37 -0.85 22.20 -7.01
C ARG A 37 -1.99 21.24 -6.75
N ASP A 38 -1.77 19.93 -6.85
CA ASP A 38 -2.82 18.93 -6.64
C ASP A 38 -3.31 18.90 -5.19
N THR A 39 -2.40 18.93 -4.21
CA THR A 39 -2.78 18.99 -2.79
C THR A 39 -3.44 20.30 -2.40
N GLY A 40 -3.02 21.43 -3.00
CA GLY A 40 -3.65 22.73 -2.81
C GLY A 40 -5.08 22.76 -3.37
N HIS A 41 -5.29 22.24 -4.57
CA HIS A 41 -6.62 22.11 -5.17
C HIS A 41 -7.55 21.23 -4.33
N PHE A 42 -7.04 20.07 -3.89
CA PHE A 42 -7.81 19.20 -3.00
C PHE A 42 -8.22 19.89 -1.71
N ALA A 43 -7.28 20.56 -1.03
CA ALA A 43 -7.56 21.24 0.23
C ALA A 43 -8.60 22.38 0.11
N GLN A 44 -8.64 23.05 -1.04
CA GLN A 44 -9.56 24.17 -1.29
C GLN A 44 -10.96 23.71 -1.70
N THR A 45 -11.06 22.60 -2.44
CA THR A 45 -12.31 22.21 -3.10
C THR A 45 -13.03 21.06 -2.40
N ILE A 46 -12.33 20.16 -1.70
CA ILE A 46 -12.94 18.89 -1.25
C ILE A 46 -14.15 19.07 -0.32
N ALA A 47 -14.13 20.09 0.54
CA ALA A 47 -15.23 20.37 1.47
C ALA A 47 -16.56 20.71 0.78
N GLN A 48 -16.53 21.08 -0.50
CA GLN A 48 -17.71 21.39 -1.31
C GLN A 48 -18.27 20.14 -2.03
N ILE A 49 -17.51 19.04 -2.08
CA ILE A 49 -17.89 17.83 -2.80
C ILE A 49 -18.87 17.03 -1.97
N ARG A 50 -20.10 16.88 -2.47
CA ARG A 50 -21.20 16.19 -1.76
C ARG A 50 -21.61 14.85 -2.35
N SER A 51 -21.04 14.44 -3.48
CA SER A 51 -21.38 13.17 -4.13
C SER A 51 -20.16 12.50 -4.75
N ALA A 52 -20.23 11.18 -4.90
CA ALA A 52 -19.26 10.39 -5.62
C ALA A 52 -19.08 10.88 -7.07
N GLU A 53 -20.19 11.24 -7.74
CA GLU A 53 -20.18 11.82 -9.08
C GLU A 53 -19.35 13.09 -9.16
N ALA A 54 -19.53 14.02 -8.21
CA ALA A 54 -18.75 15.25 -8.17
C ALA A 54 -17.26 14.99 -7.90
N LEU A 55 -16.92 13.99 -7.07
CA LEU A 55 -15.52 13.60 -6.84
C LEU A 55 -14.88 13.05 -8.11
N VAL A 56 -15.54 12.11 -8.82
CA VAL A 56 -14.95 11.46 -10.00
C VAL A 56 -14.95 12.36 -11.25
N ALA A 57 -15.79 13.41 -11.27
CA ALA A 57 -15.81 14.40 -12.34
C ALA A 57 -14.54 15.27 -12.33
N ASP A 58 -14.00 15.59 -11.15
CA ASP A 58 -12.74 16.32 -11.01
C ASP A 58 -11.55 15.36 -10.93
N ARG A 59 -10.82 15.22 -12.04
CA ARG A 59 -9.66 14.33 -12.13
C ARG A 59 -8.56 14.66 -11.13
N ARG A 60 -8.40 15.93 -10.72
CA ARG A 60 -7.35 16.33 -9.76
C ARG A 60 -7.75 15.93 -8.34
N LEU A 61 -9.02 16.10 -7.99
CA LEU A 61 -9.55 15.58 -6.72
C LEU A 61 -9.48 14.07 -6.67
N LEU A 62 -9.93 13.40 -7.73
CA LEU A 62 -9.89 11.95 -7.83
C LEU A 62 -8.47 11.40 -7.71
N ARG A 63 -7.46 12.06 -8.31
CA ARG A 63 -6.05 11.66 -8.19
C ARG A 63 -5.56 11.68 -6.75
N VAL A 64 -5.82 12.76 -6.02
CA VAL A 64 -5.41 12.88 -4.61
C VAL A 64 -6.18 11.88 -3.75
N ALA A 65 -7.49 11.75 -4.00
CA ALA A 65 -8.37 10.81 -3.30
C ALA A 65 -7.90 9.37 -3.47
N LEU A 66 -7.79 8.85 -4.70
CA LEU A 66 -7.31 7.49 -4.96
C LEU A 66 -5.86 7.30 -4.50
N GLY A 67 -5.01 8.28 -4.76
CA GLY A 67 -3.60 8.24 -4.37
C GLY A 67 -3.42 8.13 -2.85
N ALA A 68 -4.29 8.71 -2.03
CA ALA A 68 -4.28 8.59 -0.58
C ALA A 68 -4.59 7.18 -0.06
N PHE A 69 -5.21 6.32 -0.87
CA PHE A 69 -5.53 4.92 -0.54
C PHE A 69 -4.69 3.93 -1.37
N GLY A 70 -3.79 4.41 -2.24
CA GLY A 70 -2.96 3.57 -3.09
C GLY A 70 -3.68 2.99 -4.30
N LEU A 71 -4.83 3.56 -4.67
CA LEU A 71 -5.70 3.14 -5.77
C LEU A 71 -5.46 3.98 -7.04
N GLN A 72 -4.25 4.55 -7.19
CA GLN A 72 -3.94 5.47 -8.30
C GLN A 72 -4.08 4.84 -9.69
N GLU A 73 -4.03 3.51 -9.79
CA GLU A 73 -4.19 2.77 -11.05
C GLU A 73 -5.63 2.85 -11.58
N ASP A 74 -6.61 3.13 -10.71
CA ASP A 74 -8.03 3.24 -11.07
C ASP A 74 -8.46 4.65 -11.47
N LEU A 75 -7.51 5.57 -11.69
CA LEU A 75 -7.80 6.96 -12.04
C LEU A 75 -8.63 7.11 -13.33
N ASP A 76 -8.50 6.14 -14.25
CA ASP A 76 -9.26 6.09 -15.50
C ASP A 76 -10.54 5.24 -15.40
N SER A 77 -10.69 4.45 -14.33
CA SER A 77 -11.83 3.59 -14.03
C SER A 77 -12.97 4.33 -13.32
N ARG A 78 -13.34 5.54 -13.79
CA ARG A 78 -14.24 6.46 -13.06
C ARG A 78 -15.59 5.84 -12.69
N ALA A 79 -16.19 5.05 -13.58
CA ALA A 79 -17.48 4.41 -13.32
C ALA A 79 -17.39 3.37 -12.19
N PHE A 80 -16.30 2.59 -12.16
CA PHE A 80 -16.03 1.63 -11.11
C PHE A 80 -15.80 2.32 -9.76
N VAL A 81 -14.96 3.36 -9.74
CA VAL A 81 -14.69 4.14 -8.53
C VAL A 81 -15.95 4.83 -8.01
N ARG A 82 -16.77 5.40 -8.91
CA ARG A 82 -18.07 5.97 -8.57
C ARG A 82 -18.97 4.92 -7.92
N ALA A 83 -19.11 3.73 -8.52
CA ALA A 83 -19.95 2.67 -7.99
C ALA A 83 -19.51 2.20 -6.59
N ILE A 84 -18.21 2.12 -6.32
CA ILE A 84 -17.67 1.81 -4.98
C ILE A 84 -18.12 2.85 -3.96
N LEU A 85 -17.99 4.14 -4.29
CA LEU A 85 -18.33 5.24 -3.39
C LEU A 85 -19.84 5.40 -3.17
N GLU A 86 -20.65 5.18 -4.21
CA GLU A 86 -22.12 5.28 -4.14
C GLU A 86 -22.76 4.12 -3.39
N GLN A 87 -22.21 2.91 -3.52
CA GLN A 87 -22.72 1.75 -2.78
C GLN A 87 -22.23 1.71 -1.32
N GLY A 88 -21.11 2.38 -1.03
CA GLY A 88 -20.52 2.41 0.30
C GLY A 88 -20.14 1.02 0.80
N THR A 89 -20.33 0.79 2.10
CA THR A 89 -19.88 -0.42 2.81
C THR A 89 -20.93 -0.97 3.78
N GLU A 90 -22.06 -0.28 3.98
CA GLU A 90 -23.10 -0.72 4.92
C GLU A 90 -23.83 -1.97 4.42
N ALA A 91 -24.18 -2.01 3.14
CA ALA A 91 -24.87 -3.16 2.55
C ALA A 91 -23.88 -4.33 2.42
N PRO A 92 -24.22 -5.55 2.89
CA PRO A 92 -23.36 -6.72 2.72
C PRO A 92 -23.03 -7.03 1.25
N THR A 93 -23.92 -6.60 0.34
CA THR A 93 -23.80 -6.78 -1.10
C THR A 93 -23.10 -5.62 -1.82
N ALA A 94 -22.67 -4.58 -1.10
CA ALA A 94 -21.95 -3.46 -1.68
C ALA A 94 -20.66 -3.92 -2.38
N LEU A 95 -20.34 -3.26 -3.49
CA LEU A 95 -19.18 -3.61 -4.33
C LEU A 95 -17.89 -3.63 -3.53
N ALA A 96 -17.64 -2.64 -2.66
CA ALA A 96 -16.46 -2.59 -1.80
C ALA A 96 -16.30 -3.81 -0.89
N ASN A 97 -17.41 -4.40 -0.42
CA ASN A 97 -17.39 -5.58 0.46
C ASN A 97 -17.15 -6.90 -0.29
N ARG A 98 -17.30 -6.90 -1.62
CA ARG A 98 -17.07 -8.06 -2.48
C ARG A 98 -15.67 -8.09 -3.07
N LEU A 99 -14.95 -6.98 -3.02
CA LEU A 99 -13.57 -6.90 -3.49
C LEU A 99 -12.64 -7.49 -2.45
N SER A 100 -11.65 -8.27 -2.90
CA SER A 100 -10.63 -8.84 -2.01
C SER A 100 -9.70 -7.78 -1.43
N ASP A 101 -9.56 -6.64 -2.13
CA ASP A 101 -8.69 -5.54 -1.73
C ASP A 101 -9.40 -4.56 -0.78
N ASP A 102 -9.06 -4.65 0.50
CA ASP A 102 -9.64 -3.85 1.58
C ASP A 102 -9.47 -2.33 1.39
N ARG A 103 -8.53 -1.90 0.53
CA ARG A 103 -8.31 -0.47 0.24
C ARG A 103 -9.54 0.20 -0.35
N TYR A 104 -10.37 -0.51 -1.12
CA TYR A 104 -11.62 0.03 -1.66
C TYR A 104 -12.67 0.28 -0.58
N ARG A 105 -12.78 -0.63 0.39
CA ARG A 105 -13.67 -0.49 1.54
C ARG A 105 -13.26 0.71 2.38
N ARG A 106 -11.96 0.81 2.72
CA ARG A 106 -11.40 1.97 3.43
C ARG A 106 -11.61 3.29 2.70
N PHE A 107 -11.50 3.27 1.36
CA PHE A 107 -11.74 4.44 0.53
C PHE A 107 -13.21 4.89 0.58
N ALA A 108 -14.15 3.95 0.42
CA ALA A 108 -15.59 4.21 0.53
C ALA A 108 -15.96 4.72 1.93
N ASP A 109 -15.48 4.04 2.98
CA ASP A 109 -15.69 4.41 4.38
C ASP A 109 -15.16 5.81 4.69
N ALA A 110 -13.96 6.14 4.20
CA ALA A 110 -13.35 7.42 4.52
C ALA A 110 -14.14 8.60 3.95
N PHE A 111 -14.67 8.48 2.72
CA PHE A 111 -15.43 9.56 2.09
C PHE A 111 -16.91 9.58 2.50
N GLY A 112 -17.50 8.42 2.80
CA GLY A 112 -18.85 8.31 3.35
C GLY A 112 -19.96 8.84 2.44
N PHE A 113 -19.82 8.79 1.11
CA PHE A 113 -20.86 9.32 0.21
C PHE A 113 -22.20 8.56 0.27
N ALA A 114 -22.17 7.30 0.71
CA ALA A 114 -23.35 6.47 0.92
C ALA A 114 -23.84 6.47 2.37
N ASP A 115 -23.15 7.16 3.28
CA ASP A 115 -23.50 7.24 4.71
C ASP A 115 -24.77 8.09 4.88
N PRO A 116 -25.80 7.61 5.61
CA PRO A 116 -27.01 8.38 5.88
C PRO A 116 -26.75 9.73 6.57
N ALA A 117 -25.65 9.86 7.32
CA ALA A 117 -25.24 11.12 7.94
C ALA A 117 -24.64 12.13 6.94
N GLY A 118 -24.40 11.70 5.69
CA GLY A 118 -23.81 12.49 4.63
C GLY A 118 -22.28 12.33 4.52
N PRO A 119 -21.68 12.92 3.47
CA PRO A 119 -20.26 12.75 3.19
C PRO A 119 -19.37 13.46 4.19
N ARG A 120 -18.26 12.80 4.54
CA ARG A 120 -17.24 13.25 5.50
C ARG A 120 -16.28 14.29 4.94
N THR A 121 -16.49 14.71 3.69
CA THR A 121 -15.59 15.59 2.93
C THR A 121 -15.41 16.98 3.56
N ALA A 122 -16.41 17.44 4.32
CA ALA A 122 -16.38 18.70 5.05
C ALA A 122 -15.99 18.56 6.53
N ASP A 123 -15.70 17.34 7.01
CA ASP A 123 -15.35 17.14 8.40
C ASP A 123 -14.04 17.87 8.74
N PRO A 124 -13.93 18.43 9.96
CA PRO A 124 -12.70 19.05 10.42
C PRO A 124 -11.48 18.13 10.22
N GLY A 125 -10.46 18.67 9.55
CA GLY A 125 -9.21 17.97 9.26
C GLY A 125 -9.28 16.90 8.16
N PHE A 126 -10.45 16.65 7.54
CA PHE A 126 -10.57 15.65 6.45
C PHE A 126 -9.56 15.91 5.34
N ALA A 127 -9.57 17.13 4.81
CA ALA A 127 -8.68 17.54 3.73
C ALA A 127 -7.19 17.31 4.08
N ALA A 128 -6.77 17.71 5.28
CA ALA A 128 -5.40 17.56 5.74
C ALA A 128 -4.99 16.08 5.85
N ARG A 129 -5.85 15.23 6.44
CA ARG A 129 -5.61 13.78 6.57
C ARG A 129 -5.44 13.11 5.21
N ILE A 130 -6.28 13.44 4.23
CA ILE A 130 -6.19 12.84 2.88
C ILE A 130 -4.95 13.35 2.14
N VAL A 131 -4.64 14.64 2.24
CA VAL A 131 -3.43 15.24 1.65
C VAL A 131 -2.16 14.60 2.21
N ASP A 132 -2.08 14.39 3.52
CA ASP A 132 -0.91 13.78 4.15
C ASP A 132 -0.74 12.31 3.75
N GLN A 133 -1.84 11.55 3.67
CA GLN A 133 -1.82 10.19 3.16
C GLN A 133 -1.37 10.15 1.69
N TYR A 134 -1.90 11.04 0.85
CA TYR A 134 -1.50 11.15 -0.55
C TYR A 134 -0.01 11.47 -0.70
N ARG A 135 0.51 12.46 0.03
CA ARG A 135 1.93 12.82 0.00
C ARG A 135 2.85 11.66 0.35
N ARG A 136 2.52 10.93 1.43
CA ARG A 136 3.28 9.74 1.85
C ARG A 136 3.26 8.64 0.78
N ARG A 137 2.09 8.34 0.21
CA ARG A 137 1.96 7.31 -0.84
C ARG A 137 2.59 7.74 -2.16
N ALA A 138 2.54 9.02 -2.51
CA ALA A 138 3.21 9.56 -3.69
C ALA A 138 4.74 9.45 -3.55
N PHE A 139 5.29 9.71 -2.36
CA PHE A 139 6.71 9.48 -2.08
C PHE A 139 7.08 8.00 -2.21
N GLU A 140 6.30 7.10 -1.61
CA GLU A 140 6.50 5.65 -1.75
C GLU A 140 6.42 5.17 -3.20
N ALA A 141 5.48 5.71 -3.98
CA ALA A 141 5.38 5.42 -5.41
C ALA A 141 6.64 5.88 -6.14
N ALA A 142 7.13 7.10 -5.88
CA ALA A 142 8.35 7.61 -6.48
C ALA A 142 9.62 6.83 -6.08
N VAL A 143 9.67 6.26 -4.87
CA VAL A 143 10.70 5.28 -4.49
C VAL A 143 10.55 4.00 -5.30
N GLY A 144 9.32 3.55 -5.53
CA GLY A 144 9.02 2.33 -6.30
C GLY A 144 9.39 2.38 -7.77
N GLU A 145 9.41 3.57 -8.36
CA GLU A 145 9.95 3.77 -9.72
C GLU A 145 11.45 3.46 -9.82
N GLN A 146 12.17 3.50 -8.69
CA GLN A 146 13.59 3.14 -8.62
C GLN A 146 13.78 1.72 -8.09
N ASP A 147 13.04 1.34 -7.04
CA ASP A 147 13.12 0.02 -6.43
C ASP A 147 11.74 -0.37 -5.86
N ALA A 148 11.08 -1.30 -6.55
CA ALA A 148 9.76 -1.79 -6.19
C ALA A 148 9.73 -2.45 -4.80
N SER A 149 10.82 -3.09 -4.38
CA SER A 149 10.92 -3.76 -3.09
C SER A 149 11.04 -2.73 -1.96
N LEU A 150 11.74 -1.62 -2.17
CA LEU A 150 11.75 -0.52 -1.21
C LEU A 150 10.38 0.15 -1.06
N ARG A 151 9.61 0.29 -2.15
CA ARG A 151 8.21 0.75 -2.06
C ARG A 151 7.35 -0.18 -1.20
N LEU A 152 7.46 -1.49 -1.41
CA LEU A 152 6.74 -2.49 -0.61
C LEU A 152 7.16 -2.44 0.87
N ALA A 153 8.45 -2.27 1.15
CA ALA A 153 8.98 -2.14 2.50
C ALA A 153 8.46 -0.88 3.22
N LEU A 154 8.46 0.28 2.57
CA LEU A 154 7.91 1.52 3.13
C LEU A 154 6.39 1.40 3.37
N ASN A 155 5.67 0.82 2.41
CA ASN A 155 4.23 0.57 2.54
C ASN A 155 3.93 -0.31 3.76
N ALA A 156 4.64 -1.44 3.91
CA ALA A 156 4.49 -2.33 5.05
C ALA A 156 4.86 -1.62 6.36
N GLY A 157 5.93 -0.83 6.37
CA GLY A 157 6.33 0.01 7.50
C GLY A 157 5.17 0.89 8.00
N ARG A 158 4.48 1.58 7.09
CA ARG A 158 3.34 2.45 7.43
C ARG A 158 2.11 1.66 7.87
N GLU A 159 1.65 0.71 7.06
CA GLU A 159 0.39 0.01 7.32
C GLU A 159 0.47 -0.83 8.60
N LEU A 160 1.63 -1.44 8.90
CA LEU A 160 1.82 -2.23 10.11
C LEU A 160 1.92 -1.37 11.37
N ALA A 161 2.56 -0.19 11.29
CA ALA A 161 2.58 0.77 12.39
C ALA A 161 1.16 1.24 12.77
N ALA A 162 0.24 1.32 11.80
CA ALA A 162 -1.15 1.71 12.05
C ALA A 162 -1.96 0.62 12.77
N LEU A 163 -1.52 -0.65 12.79
CA LEU A 163 -2.28 -1.75 13.41
C LEU A 163 -2.52 -1.58 14.92
N ALA A 164 -1.70 -0.79 15.62
CA ALA A 164 -1.90 -0.50 17.04
C ALA A 164 -3.25 0.18 17.31
N THR A 165 -3.71 1.02 16.38
CA THR A 165 -4.95 1.80 16.52
C THR A 165 -6.14 1.16 15.80
N GLU A 166 -5.94 0.01 15.17
CA GLU A 166 -6.98 -0.67 14.40
C GLU A 166 -7.89 -1.50 15.32
N GLU A 167 -9.19 -1.34 15.12
CA GLU A 167 -10.22 -2.12 15.82
C GLU A 167 -10.38 -3.52 15.22
N GLY A 168 -10.93 -4.44 16.00
CA GLY A 168 -11.24 -5.81 15.56
C GLY A 168 -10.31 -6.89 16.12
N SER A 169 -10.63 -8.15 15.80
CA SER A 169 -9.88 -9.31 16.26
C SER A 169 -8.59 -9.50 15.45
N ASP A 170 -7.63 -10.23 16.02
CA ASP A 170 -6.41 -10.61 15.30
C ASP A 170 -6.69 -11.38 14.01
N THR A 171 -7.79 -12.14 13.97
CA THR A 171 -8.27 -12.80 12.75
C THR A 171 -8.66 -11.80 11.67
N ALA A 172 -9.40 -10.75 12.01
CA ALA A 172 -9.73 -9.70 11.05
C ALA A 172 -8.48 -8.98 10.54
N LEU A 173 -7.51 -8.70 11.41
CA LEU A 173 -6.24 -8.07 11.02
C LEU A 173 -5.40 -8.96 10.08
N TRP A 174 -5.34 -10.26 10.34
CA TRP A 174 -4.68 -11.20 9.43
C TRP A 174 -5.36 -11.27 8.06
N PHE A 175 -6.69 -11.32 8.01
CA PHE A 175 -7.40 -11.28 6.73
C PHE A 175 -7.19 -9.98 5.98
N ARG A 176 -7.10 -8.84 6.69
CA ARG A 176 -6.73 -7.55 6.06
C ARG A 176 -5.34 -7.60 5.45
N ILE A 177 -4.36 -8.17 6.15
CA ILE A 177 -3.00 -8.36 5.62
C ILE A 177 -3.03 -9.20 4.33
N LEU A 178 -3.79 -10.31 4.33
CA LEU A 178 -3.94 -11.20 3.18
C LEU A 178 -4.74 -10.58 2.02
N GLY A 179 -5.67 -9.68 2.32
CA GLY A 179 -6.50 -8.98 1.35
C GLY A 179 -5.82 -7.75 0.74
N THR A 180 -4.84 -7.15 1.43
CA THR A 180 -4.13 -5.97 0.95
C THR A 180 -2.92 -6.39 0.09
N PRO A 181 -2.92 -6.21 -1.24
CA PRO A 181 -1.92 -6.86 -2.11
C PRO A 181 -0.46 -6.51 -1.78
N PRO A 182 -0.09 -5.25 -1.48
CA PRO A 182 1.28 -4.92 -1.07
C PRO A 182 1.72 -5.62 0.22
N LEU A 183 0.84 -5.69 1.23
CA LEU A 183 1.15 -6.36 2.50
C LEU A 183 1.27 -7.86 2.30
N ARG A 184 0.30 -8.45 1.60
CA ARG A 184 0.32 -9.86 1.25
C ARG A 184 1.65 -10.28 0.63
N ARG A 185 2.11 -9.53 -0.37
CA ARG A 185 3.38 -9.80 -1.06
C ARG A 185 4.58 -9.75 -0.11
N VAL A 186 4.62 -8.79 0.81
CA VAL A 186 5.69 -8.68 1.82
C VAL A 186 5.71 -9.91 2.73
N PHE A 187 4.55 -10.34 3.22
CA PHE A 187 4.46 -11.52 4.08
C PHE A 187 4.79 -12.82 3.33
N GLU A 188 4.26 -13.02 2.13
CA GLU A 188 4.53 -14.20 1.31
C GLU A 188 6.04 -14.33 1.05
N ALA A 189 6.69 -13.24 0.62
CA ALA A 189 8.13 -13.22 0.39
C ALA A 189 8.92 -13.42 1.69
N ALA A 190 8.61 -12.69 2.77
CA ALA A 190 9.31 -12.80 4.06
C ALA A 190 9.22 -14.20 4.67
N LEU A 191 8.05 -14.85 4.57
CA LEU A 191 7.80 -16.17 5.15
C LEU A 191 8.16 -17.33 4.20
N GLY A 192 8.62 -17.01 2.99
CA GLY A 192 9.02 -18.00 1.99
C GLY A 192 7.86 -18.83 1.45
N LEU A 193 6.72 -18.19 1.25
CA LEU A 193 5.53 -18.78 0.66
C LEU A 193 5.62 -18.63 -0.88
N PRO A 194 5.33 -19.70 -1.65
CA PRO A 194 5.33 -19.64 -3.11
C PRO A 194 4.11 -18.87 -3.63
N ALA A 195 4.15 -18.42 -4.88
CA ALA A 195 3.02 -17.71 -5.50
C ALA A 195 1.73 -18.56 -5.57
N SER A 196 1.84 -19.89 -5.63
CA SER A 196 0.69 -20.81 -5.57
C SER A 196 -0.03 -20.80 -4.23
N PHE A 197 0.58 -20.24 -3.18
CA PHE A 197 -0.06 -20.08 -1.88
C PHE A 197 -1.37 -19.30 -1.96
N ALA A 198 -1.48 -18.35 -2.90
CA ALA A 198 -2.72 -17.60 -3.08
C ALA A 198 -3.89 -18.40 -3.64
N GLN A 199 -3.65 -19.63 -4.11
CA GLN A 199 -4.65 -20.48 -4.74
C GLN A 199 -5.35 -21.44 -3.78
N ILE A 200 -4.82 -21.63 -2.57
CA ILE A 200 -5.42 -22.54 -1.57
C ILE A 200 -6.56 -21.86 -0.82
N ASP A 201 -7.33 -22.62 -0.07
CA ASP A 201 -8.42 -22.11 0.76
C ASP A 201 -7.94 -21.03 1.75
N LEU A 202 -8.76 -19.97 1.95
CA LEU A 202 -8.38 -18.81 2.74
C LEU A 202 -8.12 -19.14 4.22
N ASP A 203 -8.83 -20.12 4.79
CA ASP A 203 -8.60 -20.55 6.17
C ASP A 203 -7.28 -21.31 6.29
N LEU A 204 -6.91 -22.09 5.26
CA LEU A 204 -5.59 -22.73 5.18
C LEU A 204 -4.47 -21.71 5.01
N GLN A 205 -4.69 -20.66 4.20
CA GLN A 205 -3.74 -19.55 4.09
C GLN A 205 -3.55 -18.87 5.46
N LEU A 206 -4.64 -18.59 6.18
CA LEU A 206 -4.59 -17.99 7.51
C LEU A 206 -3.83 -18.87 8.51
N ALA A 207 -4.09 -20.18 8.52
CA ALA A 207 -3.39 -21.10 9.41
C ALA A 207 -1.88 -21.12 9.15
N GLU A 208 -1.48 -21.23 7.87
CA GLU A 208 -0.07 -21.32 7.49
C GLU A 208 0.68 -20.00 7.73
N ILE A 209 0.08 -18.85 7.40
CA ILE A 209 0.73 -17.54 7.59
C ILE A 209 0.98 -17.27 9.08
N ARG A 210 0.01 -17.58 9.95
CA ARG A 210 0.16 -17.48 11.42
C ARG A 210 1.24 -18.41 11.95
N SER A 211 1.19 -19.66 11.50
CA SER A 211 2.14 -20.71 11.88
C SER A 211 3.58 -20.32 11.53
N ARG A 212 3.81 -19.75 10.34
CA ARG A 212 5.14 -19.26 9.93
C ARG A 212 5.51 -17.95 10.62
N ALA A 213 4.58 -17.01 10.79
CA ALA A 213 4.86 -15.76 11.49
C ALA A 213 5.34 -16.03 12.93
N ALA A 214 4.66 -16.91 13.67
CA ALA A 214 5.09 -17.33 15.00
C ALA A 214 6.49 -17.95 14.99
N ARG A 215 6.78 -18.89 14.08
CA ARG A 215 8.09 -19.55 14.02
C ARG A 215 9.24 -18.68 13.53
N GLN A 216 8.97 -17.77 12.59
CA GLN A 216 10.01 -17.06 11.84
C GLN A 216 10.20 -15.60 12.26
N LEU A 217 9.17 -15.00 12.86
CA LEU A 217 9.17 -13.60 13.33
C LEU A 217 8.93 -13.49 14.83
N ASP A 218 8.62 -14.60 15.52
CA ASP A 218 8.32 -14.62 16.96
C ASP A 218 7.16 -13.71 17.35
N ILE A 219 6.09 -13.71 16.53
CA ILE A 219 4.85 -12.96 16.80
C ILE A 219 3.66 -13.91 16.91
N ALA A 220 2.83 -13.71 17.94
CA ALA A 220 1.56 -14.41 18.10
C ALA A 220 0.40 -13.59 17.49
N SER A 221 0.54 -12.26 17.50
CA SER A 221 -0.46 -11.30 17.03
C SER A 221 0.09 -10.37 15.94
N PRO A 222 -0.70 -10.01 14.91
CA PRO A 222 -0.34 -8.94 13.99
C PRO A 222 -0.07 -7.60 14.68
N ARG A 223 -0.69 -7.37 15.84
CA ARG A 223 -0.56 -6.11 16.59
C ARG A 223 0.85 -5.89 17.09
N GLU A 224 1.62 -6.95 17.30
CA GLU A 224 3.03 -6.85 17.69
C GLU A 224 3.84 -6.14 16.61
N LEU A 225 3.48 -6.26 15.33
CA LEU A 225 4.13 -5.55 14.21
C LEU A 225 3.91 -4.02 14.23
N ALA A 226 3.08 -3.50 15.13
CA ALA A 226 3.02 -2.07 15.37
C ALA A 226 4.28 -1.55 16.11
N ALA A 227 5.00 -2.43 16.82
CA ALA A 227 6.29 -2.09 17.42
C ALA A 227 7.43 -2.11 16.39
N ASP A 228 8.43 -1.27 16.60
CA ASP A 228 9.52 -1.04 15.63
C ASP A 228 10.34 -2.31 15.36
N ALA A 229 10.75 -3.03 16.41
CA ALA A 229 11.58 -4.23 16.32
C ALA A 229 10.95 -5.36 15.47
N PRO A 230 9.75 -5.89 15.79
CA PRO A 230 9.15 -6.96 14.99
C PRO A 230 8.81 -6.51 13.57
N ARG A 231 8.43 -5.24 13.38
CA ARG A 231 8.20 -4.67 12.04
C ARG A 231 9.48 -4.62 11.20
N GLU A 232 10.58 -4.16 11.79
CA GLU A 232 11.88 -4.13 11.11
C GLU A 232 12.36 -5.55 10.80
N ALA A 233 12.15 -6.52 11.71
CA ALA A 233 12.48 -7.91 11.47
C ALA A 233 11.76 -8.48 10.24
N LEU A 234 10.44 -8.22 10.11
CA LEU A 234 9.67 -8.58 8.92
C LEU A 234 10.22 -7.92 7.65
N VAL A 235 10.42 -6.59 7.66
CA VAL A 235 10.90 -5.83 6.49
C VAL A 235 12.30 -6.27 6.07
N ARG A 236 13.20 -6.45 7.03
CA ARG A 236 14.56 -6.95 6.78
C ARG A 236 14.51 -8.33 6.14
N ARG A 237 13.71 -9.24 6.69
CA ARG A 237 13.55 -10.60 6.15
C ARG A 237 12.97 -10.58 4.74
N PHE A 238 11.96 -9.76 4.48
CA PHE A 238 11.41 -9.53 3.15
C PHE A 238 12.49 -9.09 2.16
N LEU A 239 13.22 -8.00 2.46
CA LEU A 239 14.22 -7.44 1.55
C LEU A 239 15.37 -8.42 1.28
N LEU A 240 15.83 -9.15 2.29
CA LEU A 240 16.87 -10.18 2.11
C LEU A 240 16.39 -11.32 1.21
N ARG A 241 15.17 -11.82 1.39
CA ARG A 241 14.61 -12.90 0.58
C ARG A 241 14.35 -12.46 -0.86
N ASP A 242 13.88 -11.23 -1.04
CA ASP A 242 13.67 -10.63 -2.36
C ASP A 242 15.00 -10.47 -3.12
N GLN A 243 16.06 -9.98 -2.46
CA GLN A 243 17.40 -9.89 -3.06
C GLN A 243 17.95 -11.25 -3.50
N VAL A 244 17.76 -12.30 -2.69
CA VAL A 244 18.17 -13.67 -3.05
C VAL A 244 17.39 -14.16 -4.27
N ALA A 245 16.07 -13.95 -4.30
CA ALA A 245 15.23 -14.35 -5.42
C ALA A 245 15.63 -13.64 -6.73
N GLN A 246 15.88 -12.32 -6.68
CA GLN A 246 16.34 -11.55 -7.83
C GLN A 246 17.71 -12.04 -8.35
N SER A 247 18.64 -12.33 -7.44
CA SER A 247 19.98 -12.81 -7.80
C SER A 247 19.93 -14.18 -8.51
N ALA A 248 19.05 -15.09 -8.06
CA ALA A 248 18.85 -16.39 -8.68
C ALA A 248 18.25 -16.30 -10.11
N VAL A 249 17.40 -15.30 -10.36
CA VAL A 249 16.84 -15.06 -11.70
C VAL A 249 17.94 -14.57 -12.66
N LEU A 250 18.79 -13.64 -12.23
CA LEU A 250 19.88 -13.13 -13.07
C LEU A 250 20.89 -14.23 -13.44
N SER A 251 21.21 -15.14 -12.52
CA SER A 251 22.13 -16.26 -12.80
C SER A 251 21.55 -17.29 -13.76
N SER A 252 20.26 -17.60 -13.66
CA SER A 252 19.60 -18.52 -14.62
C SER A 252 19.54 -17.96 -16.04
N GLN A 253 19.31 -16.65 -16.20
CA GLN A 253 19.33 -15.98 -17.51
C GLN A 253 20.72 -15.98 -18.14
N SER A 254 21.78 -15.75 -17.35
CA SER A 254 23.16 -15.79 -17.87
C SER A 254 23.59 -17.19 -18.28
N ILE A 255 23.17 -18.22 -17.54
CA ILE A 255 23.36 -19.63 -17.91
C ILE A 255 22.64 -19.93 -19.23
N ALA A 256 21.36 -19.55 -19.36
CA ALA A 256 20.59 -19.77 -20.59
C ALA A 256 21.21 -19.06 -21.81
N LEU A 257 21.69 -17.83 -21.64
CA LEU A 257 22.40 -17.10 -22.69
C LEU A 257 23.72 -17.79 -23.09
N SER A 258 24.47 -18.27 -22.11
CA SER A 258 25.74 -18.99 -22.34
C SER A 258 25.51 -20.30 -23.11
N LEU A 259 24.47 -21.05 -22.77
CA LEU A 259 24.07 -22.27 -23.48
C LEU A 259 23.60 -21.98 -24.92
N LEU A 260 22.86 -20.90 -25.13
CA LEU A 260 22.39 -20.49 -26.46
C LEU A 260 23.53 -19.99 -27.36
N GLN A 261 24.55 -19.37 -26.78
CA GLN A 261 25.75 -18.93 -27.50
C GLN A 261 26.72 -20.08 -27.81
N ALA A 262 26.82 -21.09 -26.93
CA ALA A 262 27.66 -22.27 -27.14
C ALA A 262 27.07 -23.30 -28.13
N GLY A 263 25.77 -23.19 -28.44
CA GLY A 263 25.06 -24.04 -29.40
C GLY A 263 25.02 -23.52 -30.84
N ARG A 264 25.76 -22.45 -31.16
CA ARG A 264 25.97 -21.92 -32.52
C ARG A 264 27.41 -22.14 -32.94
#